data_AF-A0A512JFT1-F1
#
_entry.id   AF-A0A512JFT1-F1
#
_cell.length_a   1.000
_cell.length_b   1.000
_cell.length_c   1.000
_cell.angle_alpha   90.00
_cell.angle_beta   90.00
_cell.angle_gamma   90.00
#
_symmetry.space_group_name_H-M   'P 1'
#
loop_
_entity.id
_entity.type
_entity.pdbx_description
1 polymer ?
#
loop_
_entity_poly.entity_id
_entity_poly.type
_entity_poly.pdbx_seq_one_letter_code
_entity_poly.pdbx_strand_id
1 'polypeptide(L)'
;MTASPHPGPASDPGDLKDLKRDVEDTVEVAVERGRGFAAAARAHALGFAETRKDEAARSVSDIANTLRDSSKTFDDRPNVKAFFDSAAEGLDDLAGSIESRSIKELYEDAEAFARRSPVTVAVATFAAGLLLARFVKASGERHIDADYSRERV
;
A
#
# COMPACT_ATOMS: atom_id res chain seq x y z
N MET A 1 34.29 -15.53 32.21
CA MET A 1 33.48 -14.40 31.72
C MET A 1 32.40 -14.97 30.80
N THR A 2 31.21 -15.24 31.34
CA THR A 2 30.06 -15.73 30.59
C THR A 2 28.95 -14.70 30.75
N ALA A 3 28.61 -14.02 29.67
CA ALA A 3 27.49 -13.09 29.66
C ALA A 3 26.17 -13.87 29.79
N SER A 4 25.38 -13.55 30.81
CA SER A 4 24.00 -14.04 30.92
C SER A 4 23.12 -13.36 29.87
N PRO A 5 22.22 -14.09 29.19
CA PRO A 5 21.29 -13.49 28.25
C PRO A 5 20.19 -12.74 29.02
N HIS A 6 19.90 -11.51 28.59
CA HIS A 6 18.78 -10.72 29.07
C HIS A 6 17.45 -11.38 28.65
N PRO A 7 16.49 -11.66 29.56
CA PRO A 7 15.16 -12.07 29.18
C PRO A 7 14.40 -10.86 28.58
N GLY A 8 13.81 -11.02 27.41
CA GLY A 8 13.01 -9.98 26.75
C GLY A 8 11.77 -9.58 27.58
N PRO A 9 11.19 -8.40 27.32
CA PRO A 9 10.07 -7.88 28.10
C PRO A 9 8.86 -8.80 27.97
N ALA A 10 8.40 -9.33 29.10
CA ALA A 10 7.08 -9.91 29.21
C ALA A 10 6.06 -8.78 29.00
N SER A 11 5.28 -8.85 27.92
CA SER A 11 4.15 -7.94 27.71
C SER A 11 3.13 -8.14 28.83
N ASP A 12 2.95 -7.11 29.67
CA ASP A 12 1.92 -7.12 30.70
C ASP A 12 0.54 -7.07 30.01
N PRO A 13 -0.41 -7.97 30.33
CA PRO A 13 -1.74 -7.99 29.74
C PRO A 13 -2.59 -6.73 30.03
N GLY A 14 -2.14 -5.81 30.89
CA GLY A 14 -2.73 -4.48 31.07
C GLY A 14 -2.44 -3.51 29.92
N ASP A 15 -1.21 -3.48 29.43
CA ASP A 15 -0.72 -2.49 28.44
C ASP A 15 -1.44 -2.59 27.09
N LEU A 16 -1.79 -3.82 26.69
CA LEU A 16 -2.58 -4.09 25.48
C LEU A 16 -4.03 -3.61 25.59
N LYS A 17 -4.61 -3.60 26.80
CA LYS A 17 -5.99 -3.17 27.02
C LYS A 17 -6.11 -1.66 26.95
N ASP A 18 -5.13 -0.96 27.51
CA ASP A 18 -5.05 0.49 27.45
C ASP A 18 -4.83 0.94 26.01
N LEU A 19 -3.90 0.32 25.29
CA LEU A 19 -3.68 0.59 23.86
C LEU A 19 -4.94 0.33 23.02
N LYS A 20 -5.66 -0.77 23.29
CA LYS A 20 -6.92 -1.06 22.58
C LYS A 20 -7.94 0.06 22.81
N ARG A 21 -8.02 0.59 24.03
CA ARG A 21 -9.01 1.59 24.41
C ARG A 21 -8.71 2.95 23.77
N ASP A 22 -7.46 3.37 23.78
CA ASP A 22 -7.02 4.61 23.11
C ASP A 22 -7.27 4.58 21.59
N VAL A 23 -7.04 3.42 20.97
CA VAL A 23 -7.34 3.20 19.55
C VAL A 23 -8.85 3.25 19.30
N GLU A 24 -9.66 2.64 20.16
CA GLU A 24 -11.12 2.63 20.03
C GLU A 24 -11.71 4.05 20.08
N ASP A 25 -11.28 4.85 21.06
CA ASP A 25 -11.68 6.26 21.20
C ASP A 25 -11.24 7.10 19.99
N THR A 26 -10.02 6.89 19.49
CA THR A 26 -9.50 7.60 18.32
C THR A 26 -10.25 7.22 17.04
N VAL A 27 -10.57 5.94 16.87
CA VAL A 27 -11.33 5.43 15.72
C VAL A 27 -12.74 6.01 15.72
N GLU A 28 -13.41 6.07 16.86
CA GLU A 28 -14.77 6.62 16.97
C GLU A 28 -14.84 8.07 16.46
N VAL A 29 -13.96 8.93 16.97
CA VAL A 29 -13.89 10.34 16.59
C VAL A 29 -13.54 10.51 15.09
N ALA A 30 -12.65 9.66 14.58
CA ALA A 30 -12.25 9.69 13.17
C ALA A 30 -13.38 9.24 12.24
N VAL A 31 -14.13 8.21 12.61
CA VAL A 31 -15.25 7.69 11.82
C VAL A 31 -16.37 8.72 11.71
N GLU A 32 -16.71 9.39 12.82
CA GLU A 32 -17.81 10.35 12.86
C GLU A 32 -17.55 11.58 11.99
N ARG A 33 -16.32 12.12 12.05
CA ARG A 33 -15.90 13.25 11.20
C ARG A 33 -15.60 12.83 9.76
N GLY A 34 -15.16 11.58 9.57
CA GLY A 34 -14.68 11.07 8.29
C GLY A 34 -15.78 10.69 7.31
N ARG A 35 -16.97 10.26 7.76
CA ARG A 35 -18.03 9.74 6.87
C ARG A 35 -18.46 10.74 5.79
N GLY A 36 -18.71 12.00 6.15
CA GLY A 36 -19.15 13.03 5.20
C GLY A 36 -18.07 13.39 4.17
N PHE A 37 -16.82 13.53 4.64
CA PHE A 37 -15.67 13.79 3.77
C PHE A 37 -15.36 12.60 2.84
N ALA A 38 -15.40 11.38 3.38
CA ALA A 38 -15.14 10.15 2.63
C ALA A 38 -16.11 9.97 1.47
N ALA A 39 -17.41 10.26 1.66
CA ALA A 39 -18.39 10.18 0.59
C ALA A 39 -18.10 11.15 -0.57
N ALA A 40 -17.79 12.42 -0.25
CA ALA A 40 -17.45 13.43 -1.25
C ALA A 40 -16.12 13.11 -1.97
N ALA A 41 -15.09 12.74 -1.21
CA ALA A 41 -13.79 12.33 -1.75
C ALA A 41 -13.92 11.11 -2.66
N ARG A 42 -14.73 10.12 -2.26
CA ARG A 42 -14.98 8.92 -3.05
C ARG A 42 -15.62 9.25 -4.39
N ALA A 43 -16.67 10.08 -4.41
CA ALA A 43 -17.33 10.43 -5.67
C ALA A 43 -16.36 11.08 -6.68
N HIS A 44 -15.50 11.98 -6.20
CA HIS A 44 -14.51 12.63 -7.05
C HIS A 44 -13.38 11.68 -7.49
N ALA A 45 -12.87 10.87 -6.55
CA ALA A 45 -11.79 9.92 -6.80
C ALA A 45 -12.21 8.82 -7.79
N LEU A 46 -13.43 8.28 -7.67
CA LEU A 46 -13.94 7.25 -8.58
C LEU A 46 -14.02 7.78 -10.02
N GLY A 47 -14.54 9.00 -10.23
CA GLY A 47 -14.63 9.59 -11.58
C GLY A 47 -13.26 9.88 -12.21
N PHE A 48 -12.31 10.38 -11.41
CA PHE A 48 -10.95 10.61 -11.88
C PHE A 48 -10.21 9.29 -12.18
N ALA A 49 -10.35 8.30 -11.30
CA ALA A 49 -9.74 6.98 -11.46
C ALA A 49 -10.28 6.26 -12.70
N GLU A 50 -11.58 6.35 -12.97
CA GLU A 50 -12.19 5.74 -14.17
C GLU A 50 -11.53 6.27 -15.45
N THR A 51 -11.25 7.57 -15.52
CA THR A 51 -10.57 8.20 -16.67
C THR A 51 -9.12 7.74 -16.84
N ARG A 52 -8.44 7.35 -15.75
CA ARG A 52 -7.02 6.99 -15.72
C ARG A 52 -6.78 5.47 -15.70
N LYS A 53 -7.83 4.65 -15.67
CA LYS A 53 -7.71 3.22 -15.39
C LYS A 53 -6.91 2.47 -16.45
N ASP A 54 -7.08 2.81 -17.73
CA ASP A 54 -6.40 2.13 -18.83
C ASP A 54 -4.87 2.37 -18.77
N GLU A 55 -4.46 3.56 -18.36
CA GLU A 55 -3.04 3.90 -18.14
C GLU A 55 -2.46 3.09 -16.97
N ALA A 56 -3.24 2.94 -15.89
CA ALA A 56 -2.86 2.12 -14.76
C ALA A 56 -2.77 0.62 -15.14
N ALA A 57 -3.76 0.09 -15.87
CA ALA A 57 -3.77 -1.30 -16.32
C ALA A 57 -2.54 -1.63 -17.17
N ARG A 58 -2.18 -0.76 -18.13
CA ARG A 58 -0.96 -0.91 -18.94
C ARG A 58 0.29 -0.93 -18.08
N SER A 59 0.42 0.02 -17.15
CA SER A 59 1.57 0.09 -16.25
C SER A 59 1.71 -1.18 -15.40
N VAL A 60 0.60 -1.74 -14.92
CA VAL A 60 0.59 -2.98 -14.15
C VAL A 60 1.01 -4.17 -15.03
N SER A 61 0.50 -4.26 -16.26
CA SER A 61 0.90 -5.31 -17.21
C SER A 61 2.37 -5.21 -17.61
N ASP A 62 2.92 -3.99 -17.79
CA ASP A 62 4.35 -3.79 -18.07
C ASP A 62 5.23 -4.31 -16.92
N ILE A 63 4.81 -4.11 -15.67
CA ILE A 63 5.48 -4.66 -14.49
C ILE A 63 5.36 -6.18 -14.48
N ALA A 64 4.17 -6.74 -14.75
CA ALA A 64 3.96 -8.18 -14.86
C ALA A 64 4.92 -8.82 -15.88
N ASN A 65 5.03 -8.22 -17.07
CA ASN A 65 5.94 -8.63 -18.12
C ASN A 65 7.41 -8.56 -17.67
N THR A 66 7.80 -7.48 -16.98
CA THR A 66 9.17 -7.34 -16.44
C THR A 66 9.48 -8.42 -15.40
N LEU A 67 8.52 -8.77 -14.55
CA LEU A 67 8.67 -9.86 -13.58
C LEU A 67 8.75 -11.22 -14.26
N ARG A 68 7.91 -11.45 -15.29
CA ARG A 68 7.95 -12.67 -16.12
C ARG A 68 9.29 -12.83 -16.81
N ASP A 69 9.85 -11.75 -17.36
CA ASP A 69 11.17 -11.76 -17.97
C ASP A 69 12.28 -12.01 -16.96
N SER A 70 12.16 -11.41 -15.77
CA SER A 70 13.09 -11.65 -14.66
C SER A 70 13.03 -13.11 -14.18
N SER A 71 11.85 -13.76 -14.20
CA SER A 71 11.69 -15.16 -13.80
C SER A 71 12.53 -16.11 -14.66
N LYS A 72 12.72 -15.80 -15.95
CA LYS A 72 13.58 -16.55 -16.89
C LYS A 72 15.05 -16.54 -16.48
N THR A 73 15.50 -15.53 -15.71
CA THR A 73 16.87 -15.48 -15.17
C THR A 73 17.06 -16.50 -14.03
N PHE A 74 15.97 -17.06 -13.49
CA PHE A 74 15.98 -18.00 -12.37
C PHE A 74 15.59 -19.43 -12.79
N ASP A 75 15.80 -19.83 -14.04
CA ASP A 75 15.48 -21.17 -14.53
C ASP A 75 16.17 -22.29 -13.71
N ASP A 76 17.37 -22.03 -13.18
CA ASP A 76 18.10 -22.95 -12.30
C ASP A 76 17.58 -22.99 -10.85
N ARG A 77 16.62 -22.12 -10.50
CA ARG A 77 16.07 -21.96 -9.13
C ARG A 77 14.54 -22.01 -9.18
N PRO A 78 13.95 -23.22 -9.25
CA PRO A 78 12.52 -23.39 -9.51
C PRO A 78 11.60 -22.70 -8.50
N ASN A 79 11.98 -22.67 -7.21
CA ASN A 79 11.19 -21.99 -6.17
C ASN A 79 11.16 -20.47 -6.35
N VAL A 80 12.29 -19.89 -6.78
CA VAL A 80 12.40 -18.45 -7.02
C VAL A 80 11.65 -18.09 -8.30
N LYS A 81 11.86 -18.86 -9.37
CA LYS A 81 11.12 -18.72 -10.62
C LYS A 81 9.61 -18.79 -10.40
N ALA A 82 9.12 -19.80 -9.68
CA ALA A 82 7.70 -19.96 -9.38
C ALA A 82 7.13 -18.74 -8.64
N PHE A 83 7.87 -18.16 -7.69
CA PHE A 83 7.45 -16.95 -7.00
C PHE A 83 7.28 -15.75 -7.96
N PHE A 84 8.27 -15.49 -8.81
CA PHE A 84 8.18 -14.40 -9.80
C PHE A 84 7.07 -14.68 -10.83
N ASP A 85 6.89 -15.93 -11.23
CA ASP A 85 5.85 -16.32 -12.18
C ASP A 85 4.45 -16.14 -11.60
N SER A 86 4.22 -16.50 -10.34
CA SER A 86 2.95 -16.26 -9.64
C SER A 86 2.70 -14.78 -9.40
N ALA A 87 3.74 -14.00 -9.12
CA ALA A 87 3.62 -12.56 -8.98
C ALA A 87 3.24 -11.89 -10.31
N ALA A 88 3.88 -12.29 -11.41
CA ALA A 88 3.54 -11.80 -12.75
C ALA A 88 2.10 -12.16 -13.12
N GLU A 89 1.68 -13.40 -12.90
CA GLU A 89 0.30 -13.85 -13.16
C GLU A 89 -0.74 -13.06 -12.35
N GLY A 90 -0.49 -12.85 -11.06
CA GLY A 90 -1.39 -12.03 -10.23
C GLY A 90 -1.47 -10.56 -10.67
N LEU A 91 -0.39 -10.00 -11.22
CA LEU A 91 -0.40 -8.64 -11.78
C LEU A 91 -1.12 -8.58 -13.13
N ASP A 92 -0.99 -9.58 -13.99
CA ASP A 92 -1.75 -9.67 -15.25
C ASP A 92 -3.26 -9.78 -14.98
N ASP A 93 -3.66 -10.63 -14.03
CA ASP A 93 -5.05 -10.73 -13.59
C ASP A 93 -5.58 -9.40 -13.06
N LEU A 94 -4.76 -8.69 -12.29
CA LEU A 94 -5.09 -7.36 -11.79
C LEU A 94 -5.24 -6.36 -12.95
N ALA A 95 -4.31 -6.31 -13.88
CA ALA A 95 -4.37 -5.44 -15.05
C ALA A 95 -5.65 -5.69 -15.87
N GLY A 96 -5.97 -6.95 -16.15
CA GLY A 96 -7.19 -7.34 -16.84
C GLY A 96 -8.45 -6.95 -16.07
N SER A 97 -8.44 -7.05 -14.73
CA SER A 97 -9.56 -6.59 -13.90
C SER A 97 -9.76 -5.08 -13.96
N ILE A 98 -8.67 -4.29 -13.96
CA ILE A 98 -8.71 -2.82 -14.02
C ILE A 98 -9.23 -2.34 -15.39
N GLU A 99 -8.78 -2.98 -16.47
CA GLU A 99 -9.18 -2.64 -17.83
C GLU A 99 -10.64 -2.98 -18.10
N SER A 100 -11.06 -4.19 -17.73
CA SER A 100 -12.38 -4.73 -18.11
C SER A 100 -13.54 -4.28 -17.22
N ARG A 101 -13.27 -3.87 -15.98
CA ARG A 101 -14.31 -3.52 -14.99
C ARG A 101 -14.33 -2.02 -14.71
N SER A 102 -15.47 -1.53 -14.22
CA SER A 102 -15.58 -0.16 -13.71
C SER A 102 -14.91 -0.07 -12.34
N ILE A 103 -14.34 1.09 -12.00
CA ILE A 103 -13.71 1.30 -10.68
C ILE A 103 -14.69 1.05 -9.53
N LYS A 104 -15.99 1.26 -9.76
CA LYS A 104 -17.04 0.95 -8.79
C LYS A 104 -17.13 -0.56 -8.51
N GLU A 105 -17.10 -1.40 -9.53
CA GLU A 105 -17.12 -2.86 -9.38
C GLU A 105 -15.85 -3.36 -8.69
N LEU A 106 -14.67 -2.85 -9.09
CA LEU A 106 -13.41 -3.17 -8.39
C LEU A 106 -13.46 -2.80 -6.91
N TYR A 107 -14.09 -1.66 -6.56
CA TYR A 107 -14.25 -1.26 -5.17
C TYR A 107 -15.16 -2.24 -4.41
N GLU A 108 -16.28 -2.66 -4.99
CA GLU A 108 -17.21 -3.60 -4.37
C GLU A 108 -16.54 -4.96 -4.11
N ASP A 109 -15.71 -5.43 -5.05
CA ASP A 109 -14.89 -6.63 -4.90
C ASP A 109 -13.85 -6.46 -3.79
N ALA A 110 -13.17 -5.30 -3.74
CA ALA A 110 -12.22 -4.99 -2.68
C ALA A 110 -12.89 -4.96 -1.29
N GLU A 111 -14.12 -4.45 -1.19
CA GLU A 111 -14.90 -4.45 0.05
C GLU A 111 -15.28 -5.88 0.48
N ALA A 112 -15.66 -6.73 -0.47
CA ALA A 112 -15.92 -8.14 -0.23
C ALA A 112 -14.64 -8.89 0.23
N PHE A 113 -13.50 -8.63 -0.43
CA PHE A 113 -12.21 -9.18 -0.05
C PHE A 113 -11.80 -8.74 1.36
N ALA A 114 -12.04 -7.47 1.69
CA ALA A 114 -11.65 -6.92 2.98
C ALA A 114 -12.39 -7.58 4.15
N ARG A 115 -13.66 -7.91 3.94
CA ARG A 115 -14.45 -8.70 4.91
C ARG A 115 -13.94 -10.14 5.05
N ARG A 116 -13.35 -10.72 4.00
CA ARG A 116 -12.89 -12.12 3.99
C ARG A 116 -11.50 -12.31 4.57
N SER A 117 -10.59 -11.36 4.37
CA SER A 117 -9.21 -11.46 4.84
C SER A 117 -8.74 -10.20 5.58
N PRO A 118 -9.20 -9.97 6.82
CA PRO A 118 -8.86 -8.76 7.59
C PRO A 118 -7.36 -8.56 7.79
N VAL A 119 -6.61 -9.65 7.98
CA VAL A 119 -5.14 -9.59 8.19
C VAL A 119 -4.42 -9.09 6.94
N THR A 120 -4.81 -9.59 5.74
CA THR A 120 -4.20 -9.14 4.48
C THR A 120 -4.46 -7.65 4.26
N VAL A 121 -5.66 -7.18 4.56
CA VAL A 121 -6.01 -5.76 4.46
C VAL A 121 -5.15 -4.93 5.40
N ALA A 122 -5.03 -5.32 6.68
CA ALA A 122 -4.23 -4.56 7.64
C ALA A 122 -2.78 -4.37 7.17
N VAL A 123 -2.17 -5.44 6.63
CA VAL A 123 -0.81 -5.38 6.07
C VAL A 123 -0.75 -4.48 4.83
N ALA A 124 -1.70 -4.62 3.90
CA ALA A 124 -1.75 -3.81 2.69
C ALA A 124 -1.96 -2.31 3.01
N THR A 125 -2.85 -1.98 3.94
CA THR A 125 -3.10 -0.60 4.38
C THR A 125 -1.87 0.02 5.03
N PHE A 126 -1.18 -0.74 5.90
CA PHE A 126 0.06 -0.26 6.50
C PHE A 126 1.13 0.02 5.43
N ALA A 127 1.34 -0.90 4.50
CA ALA A 127 2.28 -0.74 3.40
C ALA A 127 1.91 0.48 2.51
N ALA A 128 0.64 0.64 2.17
CA ALA A 128 0.14 1.78 1.42
C ALA A 128 0.40 3.11 2.15
N GLY A 129 0.16 3.16 3.47
CA GLY A 129 0.45 4.33 4.29
C GLY A 129 1.94 4.71 4.28
N LEU A 130 2.84 3.73 4.37
CA LEU A 130 4.28 3.97 4.26
C LEU A 130 4.69 4.48 2.88
N LEU A 131 4.14 3.90 1.81
CA LEU A 131 4.40 4.34 0.44
C LEU A 131 3.91 5.78 0.22
N LEU A 132 2.73 6.11 0.72
CA LEU A 132 2.19 7.48 0.68
C LEU A 132 3.08 8.45 1.45
N ALA A 133 3.51 8.09 2.67
CA ALA A 133 4.43 8.91 3.46
C ALA A 133 5.77 9.13 2.71
N ARG A 134 6.29 8.08 2.06
CA ARG A 134 7.51 8.18 1.23
C ARG A 134 7.31 9.08 0.03
N PHE A 135 6.17 8.99 -0.66
CA PHE A 135 5.85 9.84 -1.81
C PHE A 135 5.74 11.31 -1.41
N VAL A 136 5.07 11.61 -0.28
CA VAL A 136 4.95 12.98 0.24
C VAL A 136 6.33 13.53 0.60
N LYS A 137 7.17 12.76 1.32
CA LYS A 137 8.54 13.17 1.66
C LYS A 137 9.38 13.43 0.41
N ALA A 138 9.40 12.48 -0.52
CA ALA A 138 10.15 12.58 -1.76
C ALA A 138 9.65 13.73 -2.67
N SER A 139 8.37 14.10 -2.55
CA SER A 139 7.81 15.23 -3.28
C SER A 139 8.16 16.59 -2.67
N GLY A 140 8.40 16.63 -1.35
CA GLY A 140 8.79 17.84 -0.60
C GLY A 140 10.27 18.20 -0.70
N GLU A 141 11.16 17.25 -1.03
CA GLU A 141 12.61 17.48 -1.21
C GLU A 141 12.96 18.22 -2.52
N ARG A 142 11.96 18.67 -3.31
CA ARG A 142 12.18 19.39 -4.58
C ARG A 142 12.38 20.91 -4.45
N HIS A 143 12.68 21.48 -3.28
CA HIS A 143 12.70 22.95 -3.13
C HIS A 143 13.65 23.59 -2.06
N ILE A 144 14.87 23.08 -1.83
CA ILE A 144 15.89 23.85 -1.09
C ILE A 144 17.27 23.69 -1.76
N ASP A 145 17.46 24.36 -2.89
CA ASP A 145 18.77 24.70 -3.46
C ASP A 145 18.59 25.93 -4.35
N ALA A 146 18.25 27.06 -3.72
CA ALA A 146 18.15 28.35 -4.39
C ALA A 146 18.40 29.50 -3.42
N ASP A 147 19.54 29.51 -2.71
CA ASP A 147 20.20 30.77 -2.32
C ASP A 147 21.58 30.55 -1.68
N TYR A 148 22.60 30.29 -2.49
CA TYR A 148 24.00 30.42 -2.05
C TYR A 148 24.92 31.09 -3.10
N SER A 149 24.35 31.89 -4.00
CA SER A 149 25.12 32.67 -4.98
C SER A 149 24.67 34.13 -5.03
N ARG A 150 24.65 34.75 -3.85
CA ARG A 150 24.68 36.22 -3.72
C ARG A 150 25.39 36.59 -2.43
N GLU A 151 26.68 36.33 -2.37
CA GLU A 151 27.57 37.11 -1.51
C GLU A 151 29.01 37.00 -2.03
N ARG A 152 29.55 38.15 -2.45
CA ARG A 152 30.97 38.45 -2.80
C ARG A 152 31.34 38.15 -4.26
N VAL A 153 31.71 39.12 -5.10
CA VAL A 153 32.53 40.34 -4.89
C VAL A 153 32.02 41.47 -5.78
#